data_AF-E9PP11-F1
#
_entry.id   AF-E9PP11-F1
#
_cell.length_a   1.000
_cell.length_b   1.000
_cell.length_c   1.000
_cell.angle_alpha   90.00
_cell.angle_beta   90.00
_cell.angle_gamma   90.00
#
_symmetry.space_group_name_H-M   'P 1'
#
loop_
_entity.id
_entity.type
_entity.pdbx_description
1 polymer ?
#
loop_
_entity_poly.entity_id
_entity_poly.type
_entity_poly.pdbx_seq_one_letter_code
_entity_poly.pdbx_strand_id
1 'polypeptide(L)'
;MASFSMDCSPSFCVPGLWNPFIIFRSLGLAAMPEKRPFERLPADVSPINYSLCLKPDLLDFTFEGKLEAAAQVRQATNQIVMNCADIDIITASYAPEGDEEIHATGFNYQNEDEKVTLSFPSTLQTGTGTLKIDFVGELNDKMKGFYRSKYTTPSGEVRYAAVTQFEATDARRAFPCWDEPAIKATFDISLVVPKDRVALS
;
A
#
# COMPACT_ATOMS: atom_id res chain seq x y z
N MET A 1 83.56 -23.37 -29.87
CA MET A 1 83.28 -24.57 -29.04
C MET A 1 81.84 -24.96 -29.34
N ALA A 2 81.62 -25.79 -30.36
CA ALA A 2 81.66 -27.26 -30.29
C ALA A 2 80.40 -27.77 -29.54
N SER A 3 79.29 -28.01 -30.23
CA SER A 3 78.94 -29.24 -31.00
C SER A 3 78.39 -30.35 -30.10
N PHE A 4 77.12 -30.73 -30.27
CA PHE A 4 76.77 -32.02 -30.90
C PHE A 4 75.26 -32.16 -31.10
N SER A 5 74.93 -32.43 -32.36
CA SER A 5 73.72 -33.00 -32.92
C SER A 5 73.62 -34.49 -32.61
N MET A 6 72.41 -35.04 -32.46
CA MET A 6 72.04 -36.32 -33.07
C MET A 6 70.52 -36.52 -33.05
N ASP A 7 69.99 -36.62 -34.26
CA ASP A 7 68.63 -37.07 -34.60
C ASP A 7 68.38 -38.52 -34.18
N CYS A 8 67.11 -38.84 -33.94
CA CYS A 8 66.51 -40.08 -34.46
C CYS A 8 64.97 -39.98 -34.42
N SER A 9 64.40 -39.50 -35.53
CA SER A 9 63.05 -39.86 -36.03
C SER A 9 62.99 -41.38 -36.37
N PRO A 10 61.83 -42.05 -36.66
CA PRO A 10 60.62 -41.44 -37.25
C PRO A 10 59.24 -42.04 -36.88
N SER A 11 58.20 -41.36 -37.38
CA SER A 11 56.88 -41.90 -37.77
C SER A 11 55.91 -42.29 -36.63
N PHE A 12 54.69 -41.78 -36.55
CA PHE A 12 53.69 -41.70 -37.61
C PHE A 12 52.71 -40.54 -37.39
N CYS A 13 52.29 -39.96 -38.51
CA CYS A 13 51.15 -39.06 -38.65
C CYS A 13 49.83 -39.75 -38.27
N VAL A 14 48.91 -39.03 -37.62
CA VAL A 14 47.55 -38.78 -38.14
C VAL A 14 47.02 -37.44 -37.58
N PRO A 15 46.50 -36.52 -38.41
CA PRO A 15 45.88 -35.27 -37.98
C PRO A 15 44.38 -35.47 -37.74
N GLY A 16 43.77 -34.72 -36.81
CA GLY A 16 42.32 -34.60 -36.83
C GLY A 16 41.64 -34.08 -35.56
N LEU A 17 41.19 -32.83 -35.67
CA LEU A 17 40.02 -32.24 -35.03
C LEU A 17 40.03 -31.99 -33.51
N TRP A 18 40.33 -30.73 -33.24
CA TRP A 18 39.81 -29.86 -32.21
C TRP A 18 38.37 -30.19 -31.76
N ASN A 19 38.16 -30.28 -30.44
CA ASN A 19 36.92 -29.77 -29.85
C ASN A 19 37.13 -29.36 -28.38
N PRO A 20 37.17 -28.06 -28.05
CA PRO A 20 37.08 -27.62 -26.67
C PRO A 20 35.60 -27.61 -26.29
N PHE A 21 35.10 -28.66 -25.64
CA PHE A 21 33.80 -28.56 -24.96
C PHE A 21 33.97 -27.65 -23.73
N ILE A 22 33.76 -26.35 -23.97
CA ILE A 22 33.46 -25.38 -22.94
C ILE A 22 32.08 -25.75 -22.40
N ILE A 23 32.02 -26.32 -21.19
CA ILE A 23 30.78 -26.50 -20.45
C ILE A 23 30.31 -25.10 -20.03
N PHE A 24 29.46 -24.48 -20.83
CA PHE A 24 28.70 -23.32 -20.43
C PHE A 24 27.76 -23.75 -19.29
N ARG A 25 28.05 -23.34 -18.06
CA ARG A 25 27.06 -23.31 -16.98
C ARG A 25 25.89 -22.47 -17.49
N SER A 26 24.78 -23.13 -17.79
CA SER A 26 23.46 -22.50 -17.92
C SER A 26 23.22 -21.69 -16.65
N LEU A 27 23.40 -20.36 -16.73
CA LEU A 27 22.83 -19.44 -15.76
C LEU A 27 21.32 -19.69 -15.81
N GLY A 28 20.78 -20.32 -14.76
CA GLY A 28 19.34 -20.48 -14.62
C GLY A 28 18.69 -19.10 -14.75
N LEU A 29 17.78 -18.97 -15.73
CA LEU A 29 16.87 -17.86 -15.80
C LEU A 29 16.07 -17.89 -14.48
N ALA A 30 16.37 -16.96 -13.57
CA ALA A 30 15.52 -16.75 -12.41
C ALA A 30 14.13 -16.41 -12.96
N ALA A 31 13.16 -17.30 -12.72
CA ALA A 31 11.77 -17.06 -13.05
C ALA A 31 11.36 -15.74 -12.37
N MET A 32 11.01 -14.73 -13.17
CA MET A 32 10.41 -13.53 -12.63
C MET A 32 9.11 -13.94 -11.93
N PRO A 33 8.85 -13.51 -10.68
CA PRO A 33 7.60 -13.82 -10.03
C PRO A 33 6.45 -13.33 -10.92
N GLU A 34 5.54 -14.24 -11.27
CA GLU A 34 4.35 -13.90 -12.04
C GLU A 34 3.62 -12.76 -11.32
N LYS A 35 3.32 -11.71 -12.08
CA LYS A 35 2.58 -10.55 -11.57
C LYS A 35 1.18 -11.04 -11.20
N ARG A 36 0.87 -11.08 -9.90
CA ARG A 36 -0.43 -11.51 -9.41
C ARG A 36 -1.56 -10.71 -10.09
N PRO A 37 -2.67 -11.37 -10.45
CA PRO A 37 -3.80 -10.68 -11.04
C PRO A 37 -4.39 -9.68 -10.04
N PHE A 38 -4.72 -8.49 -10.52
CA PHE A 38 -5.40 -7.48 -9.72
C PHE A 38 -6.80 -7.97 -9.37
N GLU A 39 -7.11 -8.04 -8.08
CA GLU A 39 -8.39 -8.55 -7.58
C GLU A 39 -9.23 -7.42 -6.98
N ARG A 40 -10.44 -7.26 -7.50
CA ARG A 40 -11.39 -6.20 -7.09
C ARG A 40 -11.90 -6.43 -5.67
N LEU A 41 -12.34 -5.37 -5.01
CA LEU A 41 -13.04 -5.47 -3.73
C LEU A 41 -14.41 -6.17 -3.91
N PRO A 42 -14.90 -6.91 -2.90
CA PRO A 42 -16.27 -7.40 -2.87
C PRO A 42 -17.28 -6.27 -3.02
N ALA A 43 -18.36 -6.51 -3.75
CA ALA A 43 -19.43 -5.53 -3.97
C ALA A 43 -20.50 -5.53 -2.87
N ASP A 44 -20.24 -6.28 -1.78
CA ASP A 44 -21.20 -6.53 -0.70
C ASP A 44 -21.51 -5.26 0.10
N VAL A 45 -20.52 -4.36 0.20
CA VAL A 45 -20.64 -3.07 0.88
C VAL A 45 -20.10 -1.97 -0.03
N SER A 46 -20.87 -0.90 -0.18
CA SER A 46 -20.47 0.27 -0.99
C SER A 46 -20.57 1.57 -0.22
N PRO A 47 -19.59 2.49 -0.31
CA PRO A 47 -19.64 3.79 0.33
C PRO A 47 -20.62 4.73 -0.37
N ILE A 48 -21.17 5.67 0.39
CA ILE A 48 -22.05 6.75 -0.07
C ILE A 48 -21.34 8.10 0.16
N ASN A 49 -20.83 8.32 1.36
CA ASN A 49 -20.14 9.53 1.80
C ASN A 49 -19.03 9.15 2.79
N TYR A 50 -17.94 9.90 2.77
CA TYR A 50 -16.89 9.83 3.78
C TYR A 50 -16.77 11.18 4.49
N SER A 51 -16.93 11.17 5.80
CA SER A 51 -16.49 12.25 6.68
C SER A 51 -15.11 11.88 7.23
N LEU A 52 -14.09 12.62 6.80
CA LEU A 52 -12.69 12.37 7.13
C LEU A 52 -12.13 13.54 7.94
N CYS A 53 -11.65 13.24 9.15
CA CYS A 53 -10.93 14.20 9.98
C CYS A 53 -9.48 13.74 10.14
N LEU A 54 -8.54 14.57 9.68
CA LEU A 54 -7.11 14.31 9.77
C LEU A 54 -6.43 15.30 10.73
N LYS A 55 -5.51 14.80 11.55
CA LYS A 55 -4.71 15.60 12.48
C LYS A 55 -3.23 15.23 12.29
N PRO A 56 -2.50 15.95 11.43
CA PRO A 56 -1.08 15.72 11.21
C PRO A 56 -0.22 16.23 12.38
N ASP A 57 0.80 15.46 12.72
CA ASP A 57 1.89 15.85 13.61
C ASP A 57 3.18 16.00 12.80
N LEU A 58 3.64 17.25 12.66
CA LEU A 58 4.86 17.58 11.91
C LEU A 58 6.15 17.47 12.73
N LEU A 59 6.06 17.13 14.02
CA LEU A 59 7.21 16.87 14.89
C LEU A 59 7.54 15.38 14.87
N ASP A 60 6.52 14.54 15.10
CA ASP A 60 6.67 13.09 15.12
C ASP A 60 6.53 12.45 13.74
N PHE A 61 6.12 13.24 12.74
CA PHE A 61 5.86 12.80 11.36
C PHE A 61 4.83 11.68 11.28
N THR A 62 3.79 11.78 12.09
CA THR A 62 2.65 10.88 12.10
C THR A 62 1.37 11.67 11.85
N PHE A 63 0.25 10.98 11.71
CA PHE A 63 -1.05 11.62 11.76
C PHE A 63 -2.09 10.69 12.37
N GLU A 64 -3.02 11.29 13.09
CA GLU A 64 -4.23 10.63 13.55
C GLU A 64 -5.34 10.90 12.54
N GLY A 65 -6.16 9.88 12.28
CA GLY A 65 -7.31 9.98 11.39
C GLY A 65 -8.56 9.41 12.03
N LYS A 66 -9.69 10.09 11.77
CA LYS A 66 -11.02 9.59 12.07
C LYS A 66 -11.81 9.54 10.78
N LEU A 67 -12.37 8.39 10.48
CA LEU A 67 -13.21 8.15 9.32
C LEU A 67 -14.60 7.75 9.77
N GLU A 68 -15.60 8.47 9.29
CA GLU A 68 -16.99 8.05 9.34
C GLU A 68 -17.50 7.90 7.91
N ALA A 69 -17.63 6.66 7.45
CA ALA A 69 -18.12 6.35 6.12
C ALA A 69 -19.59 5.92 6.18
N ALA A 70 -20.48 6.70 5.60
CA ALA A 70 -21.83 6.24 5.30
C ALA A 70 -21.73 5.14 4.23
N ALA A 71 -22.21 3.94 4.55
CA ALA A 71 -22.09 2.76 3.72
C ALA A 71 -23.43 2.06 3.55
N GLN A 72 -23.58 1.39 2.41
CA GLN A 72 -24.71 0.54 2.10
C GLN A 72 -24.24 -0.91 2.03
N VAL A 73 -24.80 -1.74 2.91
CA VAL A 73 -24.67 -3.21 2.87
C VAL A 73 -25.69 -3.73 1.87
N ARG A 74 -25.22 -4.23 0.73
CA ARG A 74 -26.03 -4.81 -0.36
C ARG A 74 -26.28 -6.30 -0.16
N GLN A 75 -25.33 -6.99 0.45
CA GLN A 75 -25.42 -8.40 0.79
C GLN A 75 -25.04 -8.59 2.26
N ALA A 76 -25.83 -9.39 2.98
CA ALA A 76 -25.60 -9.63 4.39
C ALA A 76 -24.23 -10.30 4.58
N THR A 77 -23.40 -9.70 5.43
CA THR A 77 -22.00 -10.11 5.62
C THR A 77 -21.56 -9.87 7.06
N ASN A 78 -20.60 -10.63 7.56
CA ASN A 78 -19.94 -10.35 8.84
C ASN A 78 -18.56 -9.70 8.68
N GLN A 79 -18.21 -9.30 7.45
CA GLN A 79 -16.91 -8.73 7.13
C GLN A 79 -17.04 -7.55 6.18
N ILE A 80 -16.20 -6.54 6.38
CA ILE A 80 -16.04 -5.41 5.47
C ILE A 80 -14.59 -5.41 4.97
N VAL A 81 -14.40 -5.42 3.65
CA VAL A 81 -13.08 -5.40 3.01
C VAL A 81 -12.86 -4.03 2.36
N MET A 82 -11.70 -3.43 2.62
CA MET A 82 -11.32 -2.09 2.14
C MET A 82 -9.88 -2.09 1.64
N ASN A 83 -9.51 -1.09 0.83
CA ASN A 83 -8.10 -0.79 0.56
C ASN A 83 -7.48 -0.07 1.76
N CYS A 84 -6.27 -0.50 2.14
CA CYS A 84 -5.53 0.04 3.26
C CYS A 84 -4.05 -0.33 3.09
N ALA A 85 -3.15 0.66 3.12
CA ALA A 85 -1.71 0.45 3.06
C ALA A 85 -1.01 1.46 3.97
N ASP A 86 0.05 1.06 4.67
CA ASP A 86 0.83 1.95 5.54
C ASP A 86 -0.01 2.71 6.61
N ILE A 87 -1.12 2.12 7.05
CA ILE A 87 -2.06 2.64 8.05
C ILE A 87 -2.33 1.57 9.11
N ASP A 88 -2.30 1.98 10.38
CA ASP A 88 -2.65 1.14 11.52
C ASP A 88 -4.04 1.53 12.07
N ILE A 89 -5.00 0.63 11.96
CA ILE A 89 -6.34 0.79 12.54
C ILE A 89 -6.29 0.56 14.05
N ILE A 90 -6.78 1.54 14.81
CA ILE A 90 -6.87 1.50 16.27
C ILE A 90 -8.22 0.94 16.71
N THR A 91 -9.31 1.46 16.13
CA THR A 91 -10.68 1.00 16.39
C THR A 91 -11.47 0.95 15.09
N ALA A 92 -12.43 0.03 15.00
CA ALA A 92 -13.45 0.08 13.97
C ALA A 92 -14.79 -0.43 14.50
N SER A 93 -15.87 0.17 14.04
CA SER A 93 -17.24 -0.20 14.39
C SER A 93 -18.20 0.14 13.27
N TYR A 94 -19.34 -0.54 13.24
CA TYR A 94 -20.40 -0.29 12.28
C TYR A 94 -21.70 -0.04 13.03
N ALA A 95 -22.33 1.11 12.78
CA ALA A 95 -23.63 1.47 13.33
C ALA A 95 -24.69 1.41 12.22
N PRO A 96 -25.53 0.36 12.17
CA PRO A 96 -26.67 0.33 11.25
C PRO A 96 -27.66 1.44 11.59
N GLU A 97 -28.39 1.92 10.60
CA GLU A 97 -29.37 2.98 10.81
C GLU A 97 -30.53 2.53 11.72
N GLY A 98 -30.59 3.09 12.93
CA GLY A 98 -31.63 2.78 13.92
C GLY A 98 -31.29 1.61 14.87
N ASP A 99 -30.13 1.00 14.74
CA ASP A 99 -29.64 -0.09 15.60
C ASP A 99 -28.41 0.32 16.43
N GLU A 100 -28.00 -0.55 17.35
CA GLU A 100 -26.80 -0.35 18.17
C GLU A 100 -25.50 -0.51 17.36
N GLU A 101 -24.46 0.18 17.83
CA GLU A 101 -23.13 0.13 17.24
C GLU A 101 -22.44 -1.21 17.51
N ILE A 102 -21.92 -1.83 16.45
CA ILE A 102 -21.27 -3.14 16.48
C ILE A 102 -19.77 -2.95 16.30
N HIS A 103 -19.00 -3.24 17.33
CA HIS A 103 -17.54 -3.17 17.27
C HIS A 103 -16.94 -4.35 16.48
N ALA A 104 -15.92 -4.06 15.68
CA ALA A 104 -15.15 -5.09 14.99
C ALA A 104 -14.35 -5.93 16.00
N THR A 105 -14.24 -7.23 15.74
CA THR A 105 -13.50 -8.20 16.55
C THR A 105 -12.04 -8.34 16.15
N GLY A 106 -11.68 -7.89 14.94
CA GLY A 106 -10.30 -7.95 14.47
C GLY A 106 -10.11 -7.37 13.08
N PHE A 107 -8.85 -7.09 12.77
CA PHE A 107 -8.39 -6.51 11.52
C PHE A 107 -7.36 -7.46 10.89
N ASN A 108 -7.67 -7.98 9.70
CA ASN A 108 -6.76 -8.84 8.95
C ASN A 108 -6.15 -8.05 7.79
N TYR A 109 -4.87 -7.73 7.89
CA TYR A 109 -4.14 -6.97 6.87
C TYR A 109 -3.55 -7.90 5.80
N GLN A 110 -3.91 -7.64 4.56
CA GLN A 110 -3.38 -8.29 3.37
C GLN A 110 -2.44 -7.29 2.68
N ASN A 111 -1.27 -7.06 3.28
CA ASN A 111 -0.32 -6.02 2.85
C ASN A 111 0.09 -6.15 1.38
N GLU A 112 0.16 -7.38 0.90
CA GLU A 112 0.54 -7.67 -0.49
C GLU A 112 -0.51 -7.20 -1.51
N ASP A 113 -1.78 -7.17 -1.11
CA ASP A 113 -2.91 -6.73 -1.93
C ASP A 113 -3.39 -5.33 -1.53
N GLU A 114 -2.71 -4.69 -0.56
CA GLU A 114 -3.06 -3.38 0.02
C GLU A 114 -4.52 -3.34 0.50
N LYS A 115 -4.95 -4.39 1.20
CA LYS A 115 -6.31 -4.56 1.72
C LYS A 115 -6.32 -4.80 3.22
N VAL A 116 -7.44 -4.47 3.84
CA VAL A 116 -7.77 -4.85 5.21
C VAL A 116 -9.18 -5.43 5.26
N THR A 117 -9.35 -6.50 6.03
CA THR A 117 -10.66 -7.09 6.33
C THR A 117 -11.01 -6.84 7.78
N LEU A 118 -12.09 -6.09 8.01
CA LEU A 118 -12.70 -5.87 9.31
C LEU A 118 -13.69 -7.01 9.58
N SER A 119 -13.53 -7.73 10.69
CA SER A 119 -14.46 -8.80 11.10
C SER A 119 -15.42 -8.32 12.18
N PHE A 120 -16.68 -8.72 12.10
CA PHE A 120 -17.73 -8.36 13.05
C PHE A 120 -18.28 -9.62 13.77
N PRO A 121 -18.76 -9.49 15.01
CA PRO A 121 -19.28 -10.62 15.79
C PRO A 121 -20.64 -11.12 15.30
N SER A 122 -21.39 -10.28 14.58
CA SER A 122 -22.71 -10.58 14.04
C SER A 122 -22.77 -10.22 12.55
N THR A 123 -23.74 -10.82 11.84
CA THR A 123 -23.99 -10.52 10.44
C THR A 123 -24.63 -9.14 10.30
N LEU A 124 -23.95 -8.24 9.60
CA LEU A 124 -24.47 -6.96 9.16
C LEU A 124 -25.58 -7.22 8.15
N GLN A 125 -26.79 -6.78 8.48
CA GLN A 125 -27.95 -6.93 7.60
C GLN A 125 -27.88 -5.94 6.44
N THR A 126 -28.60 -6.25 5.36
CA THR A 126 -28.72 -5.34 4.22
C THR A 126 -29.39 -4.03 4.65
N GLY A 127 -28.80 -2.89 4.28
CA GLY A 127 -29.28 -1.59 4.71
C GLY A 127 -28.18 -0.53 4.68
N THR A 128 -28.50 0.65 5.20
CA THR A 128 -27.59 1.77 5.39
C THR A 128 -27.03 1.79 6.81
N GLY A 129 -25.83 2.32 6.97
CA GLY A 129 -25.20 2.52 8.27
C GLY A 129 -23.90 3.30 8.15
N THR A 130 -23.28 3.54 9.29
CA THR A 130 -22.04 4.32 9.38
C THR A 130 -20.92 3.42 9.89
N LEU A 131 -19.90 3.25 9.06
CA LEU A 131 -18.63 2.63 9.43
C LEU A 131 -17.73 3.71 10.06
N LYS A 132 -17.31 3.51 11.31
CA LYS A 132 -16.41 4.40 12.04
C LYS A 132 -15.06 3.72 12.20
N ILE A 133 -13.98 4.45 11.91
CA ILE A 133 -12.61 3.94 12.03
C ILE A 133 -11.72 5.04 12.62
N ASP A 134 -11.07 4.74 13.74
CA ASP A 134 -9.93 5.52 14.22
C ASP A 134 -8.64 4.83 13.78
N PHE A 135 -7.71 5.58 13.20
CA PHE A 135 -6.47 5.03 12.66
C PHE A 135 -5.31 6.01 12.82
N VAL A 136 -4.09 5.49 12.68
CA VAL A 136 -2.86 6.27 12.64
C VAL A 136 -2.06 5.93 11.39
N GLY A 137 -1.32 6.90 10.88
CA GLY A 137 -0.44 6.72 9.73
C GLY A 137 0.85 7.52 9.87
N GLU A 138 1.81 7.23 8.99
CA GLU A 138 3.08 7.95 8.91
C GLU A 138 3.04 8.99 7.79
N LEU A 139 3.51 10.22 8.07
CA LEU A 139 3.83 11.21 7.05
C LEU A 139 5.13 10.82 6.35
N ASN A 140 5.00 9.94 5.35
CA ASN A 140 6.11 9.41 4.57
C ASN A 140 6.86 10.49 3.76
N ASP A 141 8.03 10.15 3.23
CA ASP A 141 8.84 11.02 2.35
C ASP A 141 8.85 10.56 0.88
N LYS A 142 7.89 9.70 0.51
CA LYS A 142 7.80 9.05 -0.82
C LYS A 142 6.97 9.85 -1.82
N MET A 143 6.49 11.05 -1.44
CA MET A 143 5.62 11.91 -2.25
C MET A 143 4.31 11.22 -2.71
N LYS A 144 3.76 10.35 -1.87
CA LYS A 144 2.54 9.58 -2.13
C LYS A 144 1.64 9.54 -0.91
N GLY A 145 0.33 9.51 -1.12
CA GLY A 145 -0.64 9.48 -0.03
C GLY A 145 -0.56 10.77 0.77
N PHE A 146 -0.55 10.66 2.10
CA PHE A 146 -0.31 11.80 2.98
C PHE A 146 1.17 11.84 3.39
N TYR A 147 1.92 12.81 2.86
CA TYR A 147 3.39 12.83 2.94
C TYR A 147 3.91 14.17 3.46
N ARG A 148 5.15 14.18 3.97
CA ARG A 148 5.84 15.40 4.41
C ARG A 148 6.69 16.00 3.29
N SER A 149 6.62 17.32 3.13
CA SER A 149 7.49 18.11 2.27
C SER A 149 8.38 19.03 3.11
N LYS A 150 9.67 19.08 2.78
CA LYS A 150 10.67 19.91 3.47
C LYS A 150 10.91 21.20 2.70
N TYR A 151 10.89 22.34 3.36
CA TYR A 151 11.25 23.63 2.78
C TYR A 151 12.15 24.44 3.72
N THR A 152 12.93 25.35 3.13
CA THR A 152 13.83 26.24 3.87
C THR A 152 13.30 27.66 3.79
N THR A 153 13.18 28.31 4.94
CA THR A 153 12.77 29.71 5.03
C THR A 153 13.89 30.65 4.58
N PRO A 154 13.60 31.93 4.26
CA PRO A 154 14.64 32.92 3.94
C PRO A 154 15.68 33.13 5.06
N SER A 155 15.33 32.81 6.32
CA SER A 155 16.25 32.85 7.46
C SER A 155 17.14 31.61 7.59
N GLY A 156 16.98 30.60 6.72
CA GLY A 156 17.74 29.35 6.73
C GLY A 156 17.15 28.26 7.63
N GLU A 157 16.03 28.51 8.31
CA GLU A 157 15.33 27.51 9.13
C GLU A 157 14.63 26.48 8.25
N VAL A 158 14.82 25.20 8.55
CA VAL A 158 14.13 24.08 7.91
C VAL A 158 12.75 23.91 8.53
N ARG A 159 11.71 23.81 7.70
CA ARG A 159 10.34 23.53 8.10
C ARG A 159 9.73 22.41 7.27
N TYR A 160 8.67 21.83 7.80
CA TYR A 160 7.91 20.76 7.15
C TYR A 160 6.47 21.20 6.89
N ALA A 161 5.88 20.65 5.82
CA ALA A 161 4.48 20.76 5.47
C ALA A 161 3.92 19.35 5.21
N ALA A 162 2.66 19.09 5.57
CA ALA A 162 1.97 17.87 5.19
C ALA A 162 1.19 18.12 3.89
N VAL A 163 1.29 17.21 2.93
CA VAL A 163 0.72 17.34 1.59
C VAL A 163 0.06 16.02 1.20
N THR A 164 -1.08 16.08 0.54
CA THR A 164 -1.79 14.90 0.03
C THR A 164 -1.58 14.77 -1.48
N GLN A 165 -1.20 13.59 -1.94
CA GLN A 165 -1.19 13.20 -3.35
C GLN A 165 -1.86 11.82 -3.47
N PHE A 166 -3.09 11.80 -3.96
CA PHE A 166 -3.93 10.58 -3.97
C PHE A 166 -4.06 9.91 -5.35
N GLU A 167 -3.62 10.56 -6.42
CA GLU A 167 -3.68 9.99 -7.76
C GLU A 167 -2.64 8.87 -7.95
N ALA A 168 -2.98 7.68 -8.47
CA ALA A 168 -4.31 7.16 -8.82
C ALA A 168 -4.89 6.19 -7.77
N THR A 169 -4.05 5.66 -6.87
CA THR A 169 -4.43 4.64 -5.86
C THR A 169 -3.74 4.90 -4.51
N ASP A 170 -3.41 6.15 -4.23
CA ASP A 170 -2.63 6.52 -3.03
C ASP A 170 -3.52 7.02 -1.88
N ALA A 171 -4.83 7.15 -2.11
CA ALA A 171 -5.81 7.45 -1.05
C ALA A 171 -5.78 6.41 0.08
N ARG A 172 -5.57 5.12 -0.27
CA ARG A 172 -5.45 4.00 0.69
C ARG A 172 -4.26 4.11 1.66
N ARG A 173 -3.30 5.01 1.38
CA ARG A 173 -2.15 5.34 2.25
C ARG A 173 -2.41 6.52 3.19
N ALA A 174 -3.57 7.15 3.05
CA ALA A 174 -3.99 8.27 3.89
C ALA A 174 -5.18 7.89 4.77
N PHE A 175 -6.05 7.00 4.30
CA PHE A 175 -7.15 6.45 5.10
C PHE A 175 -7.68 5.14 4.47
N PRO A 176 -8.26 4.22 5.27
CA PRO A 176 -8.90 3.02 4.74
C PRO A 176 -10.12 3.39 3.88
N CYS A 177 -10.19 2.91 2.64
CA CYS A 177 -11.28 3.30 1.72
C CYS A 177 -11.54 2.28 0.61
N TRP A 178 -12.67 2.43 -0.08
CA TRP A 178 -12.97 1.69 -1.32
C TRP A 178 -12.36 2.43 -2.52
N ASP A 179 -11.06 2.24 -2.72
CA ASP A 179 -10.22 2.97 -3.69
C ASP A 179 -10.26 2.32 -5.10
N GLU A 180 -11.45 2.33 -5.70
CA GLU A 180 -11.68 1.87 -7.08
C GLU A 180 -12.40 2.92 -7.92
N PRO A 181 -11.97 3.24 -9.16
CA PRO A 181 -12.58 4.28 -9.98
C PRO A 181 -14.08 4.11 -10.28
N ALA A 182 -14.59 2.87 -10.20
CA ALA A 182 -15.98 2.55 -10.41
C ALA A 182 -16.87 2.89 -9.19
N ILE A 183 -16.28 3.09 -8.01
CA ILE A 183 -16.98 3.34 -6.76
C ILE A 183 -16.92 4.84 -6.48
N LYS A 184 -18.06 5.51 -6.60
CA LYS A 184 -18.18 6.95 -6.33
C LYS A 184 -18.76 7.18 -4.95
N ALA A 185 -18.20 8.15 -4.23
CA ALA A 185 -18.70 8.65 -2.95
C ALA A 185 -18.45 10.16 -2.85
N THR A 186 -19.18 10.85 -1.98
CA THR A 186 -18.86 12.23 -1.60
C THR A 186 -17.88 12.27 -0.43
N PHE A 187 -17.18 13.40 -0.25
CA PHE A 187 -16.16 13.57 0.79
C PHE A 187 -16.37 14.88 1.52
N ASP A 188 -16.46 14.81 2.84
CA ASP A 188 -16.40 15.92 3.78
C ASP A 188 -15.08 15.84 4.53
N ILE A 189 -14.16 16.78 4.27
CA ILE A 189 -12.79 16.73 4.79
C ILE A 189 -12.61 17.83 5.83
N SER A 190 -12.11 17.44 7.00
CA SER A 190 -11.70 18.33 8.08
C SER A 190 -10.22 18.12 8.42
N LEU A 191 -9.49 19.22 8.64
CA LEU A 191 -8.08 19.17 9.03
C LEU A 191 -7.89 19.91 10.36
N VAL A 192 -7.35 19.23 11.36
CA VAL A 192 -6.98 19.82 12.65
C VAL A 192 -5.52 20.24 12.59
N VAL A 193 -5.27 21.54 12.49
CA VAL A 193 -3.92 22.10 12.42
C VAL A 193 -3.64 23.09 13.57
N PRO A 194 -2.37 23.23 13.98
CA PRO A 194 -1.95 24.31 14.88
C PRO A 194 -2.37 25.70 14.37
N LYS A 195 -2.66 26.63 15.29
CA LYS A 195 -3.15 27.99 14.94
C LYS A 195 -2.17 28.81 14.09
N ASP A 196 -0.89 28.47 14.13
CA ASP A 196 0.20 29.09 13.36
C ASP A 196 0.44 28.39 12.00
N ARG A 197 -0.52 27.56 11.55
CA ARG A 197 -0.52 26.91 10.24
C ARG A 197 -1.78 27.25 9.48
N VAL A 198 -1.70 27.14 8.15
CA VAL A 198 -2.84 27.30 7.24
C VAL A 198 -3.17 25.92 6.66
N ALA A 199 -4.44 25.55 6.71
CA ALA A 199 -4.99 24.36 6.06
C ALA A 199 -5.64 24.75 4.73
N LEU A 200 -5.40 23.97 3.68
CA LEU A 200 -6.01 24.14 2.36
C LEU A 200 -6.58 22.78 1.93
N SER A 201 -7.78 22.78 1.36
CA SER A 201 -8.46 21.61 0.80
C SER A 201 -9.19 21.98 -0.49
#